data_AF-A0AAU2JFQ8-F1
#
_entry.id   AF-A0AAU2JFQ8-F1
#
_cell.length_a   1.000
_cell.length_b   1.000
_cell.length_c   1.000
_cell.angle_alpha   90.00
_cell.angle_beta   90.00
_cell.angle_gamma   90.00
#
_symmetry.space_group_name_H-M   'P 1'
#
loop_
_entity.id
_entity.type
_entity.pdbx_description
1 polymer ?
#
loop_
_entity_poly.entity_id
_entity_poly.type
_entity_poly.pdbx_seq_one_letter_code
_entity_poly.pdbx_strand_id
1 'polypeptide(L)'
;MFEAINWPEAVAPSRSPIHFTNELDVEASPETIWSLLVDPQTWPTFYPGVEHVQLLDGHESLHLGTRFETNLAGQDAFASVQEFQPVTRIAWGGYQGVGSIQGLPRLDHHAHAEGEPPLDRGDDAGPALDRIGEAGS
;
A
#
# COMPACT_ATOMS: atom_id res chain seq x y z
N MET A 1 -3.67 8.19 -18.59
CA MET A 1 -2.26 7.76 -18.65
C MET A 1 -1.63 8.26 -17.36
N PHE A 2 -1.49 7.37 -16.37
CA PHE A 2 -1.08 7.76 -15.02
C PHE A 2 0.39 8.14 -14.97
N GLU A 3 0.71 9.05 -14.05
CA GLU A 3 2.05 9.59 -13.83
C GLU A 3 3.03 8.45 -13.55
N ALA A 4 4.15 8.42 -14.26
CA ALA A 4 5.14 7.37 -14.11
C ALA A 4 5.67 7.35 -12.67
N ILE A 5 5.69 6.17 -12.04
CA ILE A 5 6.32 5.98 -10.72
C ILE A 5 7.77 6.52 -10.80
N ASN A 6 8.12 7.38 -9.84
CA ASN A 6 9.44 8.00 -9.76
C ASN A 6 10.47 6.98 -9.21
N TRP A 7 10.86 6.02 -10.05
CA TRP A 7 11.83 5.00 -9.65
C TRP A 7 13.21 5.62 -9.43
N PRO A 8 13.84 5.38 -8.26
CA PRO A 8 15.27 5.60 -8.12
C PRO A 8 16.04 4.74 -9.13
N GLU A 9 17.08 5.28 -9.76
CA GLU A 9 17.80 4.62 -10.86
C GLU A 9 18.30 3.21 -10.50
N ALA A 10 18.64 2.99 -9.23
CA ALA A 10 19.16 1.72 -8.72
C ALA A 10 18.11 0.60 -8.65
N VAL A 11 16.82 0.93 -8.56
CA VAL A 11 15.71 -0.04 -8.38
C VAL A 11 14.64 0.07 -9.47
N ALA A 12 14.96 0.77 -10.58
CA ALA A 12 14.09 0.85 -11.73
C ALA A 12 13.73 -0.56 -12.24
N PRO A 13 12.51 -0.77 -12.81
CA PRO A 13 12.06 -2.09 -13.26
C PRO A 13 13.04 -2.80 -14.20
N SER A 14 13.78 -2.05 -15.03
CA SER A 14 14.81 -2.58 -15.93
C SER A 14 16.06 -3.14 -15.23
N ARG A 15 16.24 -2.87 -13.93
CA ARG A 15 17.38 -3.29 -13.11
C ARG A 15 16.97 -4.18 -11.93
N SER A 16 15.67 -4.45 -11.79
CA SER A 16 15.12 -5.28 -10.72
C SER A 16 14.84 -6.69 -11.27
N PRO A 17 15.29 -7.76 -10.60
CA PRO A 17 15.08 -9.13 -11.08
C PRO A 17 13.60 -9.51 -11.08
N ILE A 18 12.81 -8.87 -10.21
CA ILE A 18 11.37 -9.05 -10.10
C ILE A 18 10.76 -7.68 -9.83
N HIS A 19 9.68 -7.36 -10.53
CA HIS A 19 8.89 -6.15 -10.35
C HIS A 19 7.41 -6.50 -10.53
N PHE A 20 6.57 -6.03 -9.62
CA PHE A 20 5.12 -6.18 -9.68
C PHE A 20 4.47 -4.79 -9.56
N THR A 21 3.38 -4.59 -10.29
CA THR A 21 2.52 -3.40 -10.18
C THR A 21 1.10 -3.89 -9.99
N ASN A 22 0.43 -3.41 -8.95
CA ASN A 22 -0.98 -3.67 -8.68
C ASN A 22 -1.73 -2.34 -8.69
N GLU A 23 -2.94 -2.35 -9.25
CA GLU A 23 -3.84 -1.20 -9.30
C GLU A 23 -5.21 -1.64 -8.79
N LEU A 24 -5.86 -0.77 -8.02
CA LEU A 24 -7.19 -1.01 -7.46
C LEU A 24 -7.96 0.31 -7.42
N ASP A 25 -9.10 0.35 -8.10
CA ASP A 25 -10.05 1.44 -7.98
C ASP A 25 -10.91 1.25 -6.71
N VAL A 26 -11.03 2.30 -5.91
CA VAL A 26 -11.77 2.28 -4.64
C VAL A 26 -12.75 3.45 -4.59
N GLU A 27 -13.99 3.19 -4.19
CA GLU A 27 -15.02 4.21 -3.97
C GLU A 27 -14.80 4.95 -2.63
N ALA A 28 -13.64 5.57 -2.48
CA ALA A 28 -13.28 6.38 -1.31
C ALA A 28 -12.49 7.62 -1.74
N SER A 29 -12.52 8.66 -0.91
CA SER A 29 -11.76 9.88 -1.22
C SER A 29 -10.25 9.63 -1.11
N PRO A 30 -9.42 10.38 -1.87
CA PRO A 30 -7.96 10.29 -1.76
C PRO A 30 -7.46 10.48 -0.32
N GLU A 31 -8.09 11.38 0.44
CA GLU A 31 -7.75 11.68 1.83
C GLU A 31 -8.07 10.51 2.77
N THR A 32 -9.15 9.79 2.48
CA THR A 32 -9.53 8.60 3.24
C THR A 32 -8.49 7.51 3.04
N ILE A 33 -8.13 7.22 1.79
CA ILE A 33 -7.10 6.23 1.49
C ILE A 33 -5.75 6.65 2.06
N TRP A 34 -5.39 7.92 1.91
CA TRP A 34 -4.14 8.45 2.44
C TRP A 34 -4.04 8.30 3.96
N SER A 35 -5.13 8.59 4.69
CA SER A 35 -5.17 8.44 6.14
C SER A 35 -4.94 7.00 6.59
N LEU A 36 -5.48 6.02 5.84
CA LEU A 36 -5.23 4.60 6.08
C LEU A 36 -3.79 4.19 5.74
N LEU A 37 -3.23 4.72 4.65
CA LEU A 37 -1.86 4.40 4.25
C LEU A 37 -0.82 4.92 5.24
N VAL A 38 -1.00 6.12 5.79
CA VAL A 38 -0.05 6.70 6.74
C VAL A 38 -0.23 6.21 8.17
N ASP A 39 -1.33 5.52 8.48
CA ASP A 39 -1.54 4.87 9.79
C ASP A 39 -1.32 3.35 9.69
N PRO A 40 -0.08 2.88 9.90
CA PRO A 40 0.26 1.46 9.75
C PRO A 40 -0.46 0.54 10.74
N GLN A 41 -1.02 1.06 11.83
CA GLN A 41 -1.80 0.25 12.76
C GLN A 41 -3.13 -0.20 12.15
N THR A 42 -3.61 0.48 11.10
CA THR A 42 -4.84 0.10 10.39
C THR A 42 -4.61 -0.96 9.33
N TRP A 43 -3.38 -1.21 8.89
CA TRP A 43 -3.08 -2.11 7.77
C TRP A 43 -3.59 -3.54 7.95
N PRO A 44 -3.52 -4.18 9.14
CA PRO A 44 -4.08 -5.52 9.33
C PRO A 44 -5.59 -5.63 9.06
N THR A 45 -6.31 -4.50 9.02
CA THR A 45 -7.75 -4.48 8.77
C THR A 45 -8.11 -4.57 7.28
N PHE A 46 -7.20 -4.21 6.38
CA PHE A 46 -7.48 -4.14 4.93
C PHE A 46 -6.38 -4.74 4.03
N TYR A 47 -5.22 -5.11 4.58
CA TYR A 47 -4.13 -5.73 3.83
C TYR A 47 -3.89 -7.19 4.30
N PRO A 48 -4.56 -8.18 3.67
CA PRO A 48 -4.38 -9.57 4.01
C PRO A 48 -2.91 -9.99 3.95
N GLY A 49 -2.42 -10.62 5.02
CA GLY A 49 -1.02 -11.04 5.14
C GLY A 49 -0.12 -10.05 5.87
N VAL A 50 -0.58 -8.83 6.18
CA VAL A 50 0.04 -7.97 7.19
C VAL A 50 -0.61 -8.28 8.54
N GLU A 51 0.17 -8.82 9.46
CA GLU A 51 -0.24 -9.18 10.81
C GLU A 51 0.15 -8.11 11.82
N HIS A 52 1.31 -7.48 11.62
CA HIS A 52 1.80 -6.44 12.51
C HIS A 52 2.62 -5.37 11.78
N VAL A 53 2.59 -4.16 12.32
CA VAL A 53 3.50 -3.08 11.95
C VAL A 53 3.90 -2.34 13.22
N GLN A 54 5.19 -2.11 13.43
CA GLN A 54 5.72 -1.37 14.57
C GLN A 54 6.56 -0.19 14.09
N LEU A 55 6.18 1.02 14.51
CA LEU A 55 6.96 2.23 14.28
C LEU A 55 8.15 2.26 15.26
N LEU A 56 9.38 2.42 14.74
CA LEU A 56 10.62 2.30 15.51
C LEU A 56 11.13 3.63 16.08
N ASP A 57 10.57 4.75 15.62
CA ASP A 57 11.06 6.09 15.89
C ASP A 57 10.14 6.91 16.82
N GLY A 58 9.14 6.27 17.42
CA GLY A 58 8.17 6.93 18.31
C GLY A 58 7.18 7.86 17.60
N HIS A 59 7.13 7.81 16.26
CA HIS A 59 6.09 8.46 15.48
C HIS A 59 4.73 7.76 15.67
N GLU A 60 3.65 8.51 15.47
CA GLU A 60 2.27 7.99 15.49
C GLU A 60 1.77 7.62 14.08
N SER A 61 2.43 8.13 13.03
CA SER A 61 2.10 7.85 11.62
C SER A 61 3.35 7.89 10.75
N LEU A 62 3.25 7.43 9.51
CA LEU A 62 4.32 7.49 8.53
C LEU A 62 4.54 8.92 8.06
N HIS A 63 5.81 9.32 8.05
CA HIS A 63 6.33 10.53 7.42
C HIS A 63 7.63 10.20 6.69
N LEU A 64 8.19 11.16 5.95
CA LEU A 64 9.50 10.99 5.33
C LEU A 64 10.55 10.59 6.39
N GLY A 65 11.26 9.50 6.15
CA GLY A 65 12.30 8.97 7.03
C GLY A 65 11.80 8.02 8.13
N THR A 66 10.49 7.94 8.41
CA THR A 66 9.95 7.04 9.43
C THR A 66 10.39 5.61 9.17
N ARG A 67 10.93 4.95 10.19
CA ARG A 67 11.34 3.55 10.18
C ARG A 67 10.30 2.69 10.88
N PHE A 68 10.05 1.54 10.29
CA PHE A 68 9.11 0.57 10.83
C PHE A 68 9.55 -0.86 10.55
N GLU A 69 9.06 -1.77 11.38
CA GLU A 69 9.12 -3.21 11.21
C GLU A 69 7.73 -3.74 10.87
N THR A 70 7.64 -4.69 9.95
CA THR A 70 6.38 -5.36 9.59
C THR A 70 6.66 -6.79 9.13
N ASN A 71 5.65 -7.64 9.08
CA ASN A 71 5.78 -8.94 8.46
C ASN A 71 5.53 -8.87 6.94
N LEU A 72 6.42 -9.50 6.17
CA LEU A 72 6.27 -9.73 4.74
C LEU A 72 6.49 -11.20 4.45
N ALA A 73 5.50 -11.85 3.82
CA ALA A 73 5.54 -13.28 3.50
C ALA A 73 5.88 -14.17 4.71
N GLY A 74 5.43 -13.78 5.91
CA GLY A 74 5.68 -14.50 7.16
C GLY A 74 7.07 -14.27 7.77
N GLN A 75 7.84 -13.28 7.30
CA GLN A 75 9.13 -12.90 7.85
C GLN A 75 9.17 -11.42 8.26
N ASP A 76 9.94 -11.09 9.29
CA ASP A 76 10.11 -9.71 9.72
C ASP A 76 10.95 -8.91 8.71
N ALA A 77 10.43 -7.74 8.36
CA ALA A 77 10.95 -6.83 7.36
C ALA A 77 11.11 -5.43 7.95
N PHE A 78 12.28 -4.82 7.74
CA PHE A 78 12.56 -3.45 8.16
C PHE A 78 12.50 -2.52 6.96
N ALA A 79 11.78 -1.41 7.09
CA ALA A 79 11.60 -0.45 6.02
C ALA A 79 11.66 1.00 6.53
N SER A 80 12.06 1.91 5.64
CA SER A 80 12.07 3.35 5.90
C SER A 80 11.40 4.09 4.75
N VAL A 81 10.57 5.08 5.07
CA VAL A 81 9.89 5.94 4.09
C VAL A 81 10.92 6.82 3.37
N GLN A 82 10.98 6.70 2.05
CA GLN A 82 11.92 7.40 1.17
C GLN A 82 11.24 8.47 0.31
N GLU A 83 9.94 8.34 0.08
CA GLU A 83 9.12 9.35 -0.57
C GLU A 83 7.84 9.56 0.23
N PHE A 84 7.45 10.82 0.41
CA PHE A 84 6.23 11.19 1.09
C PHE A 84 5.67 12.49 0.51
N GLN A 85 4.63 12.35 -0.31
CA GLN A 85 3.85 13.44 -0.89
C GLN A 85 2.39 13.20 -0.50
N PRO A 86 1.84 14.04 0.40
CA PRO A 86 0.47 13.88 0.89
C PRO A 86 -0.54 13.62 -0.20
N VAL A 87 -1.43 12.66 0.04
CA VAL A 87 -2.59 12.34 -0.79
C VAL A 87 -2.23 11.86 -2.21
N THR A 88 -0.95 11.61 -2.49
CA THR A 88 -0.48 11.33 -3.86
C THR A 88 0.57 10.22 -3.94
N ARG A 89 1.66 10.30 -3.17
CA ARG A 89 2.76 9.33 -3.27
C ARG A 89 3.38 9.01 -1.92
N ILE A 90 3.49 7.75 -1.58
CA ILE A 90 4.31 7.26 -0.47
C ILE A 90 5.12 6.07 -0.96
N ALA A 91 6.38 6.01 -0.55
CA ALA A 91 7.25 4.92 -0.97
C ALA A 91 8.27 4.64 0.13
N TRP A 92 8.56 3.37 0.39
CA TRP A 92 9.54 2.95 1.40
C TRP A 92 10.46 1.88 0.87
N GLY A 93 11.71 1.88 1.31
CA GLY A 93 12.68 0.86 0.93
C GLY A 93 13.05 -0.02 2.11
N GLY A 94 13.17 -1.32 1.83
CA GLY A 94 13.70 -2.27 2.80
C GLY A 94 15.16 -1.99 3.13
N TYR A 95 15.56 -2.22 4.38
CA TYR A 95 16.95 -2.20 4.81
C TYR A 95 17.24 -3.37 5.76
N GLN A 96 18.52 -3.65 6.01
CA GLN A 96 18.90 -4.70 6.95
C GLN A 96 18.71 -4.20 8.38
N GLY A 97 17.83 -4.86 9.14
CA GLY A 97 17.80 -4.69 10.59
C GLY A 97 19.14 -5.08 11.20
N VAL A 98 19.47 -4.53 12.38
CA VAL A 98 20.67 -4.94 13.11
C VAL A 98 20.48 -6.40 13.55
N GLY A 99 20.98 -7.35 12.75
CA GLY A 99 20.94 -8.79 13.05
C GLY A 99 20.33 -9.71 11.99
N SER A 100 19.82 -9.22 10.84
CA SER A 100 19.14 -10.06 9.85
C SER A 100 19.87 -10.21 8.50
N ILE A 101 19.84 -11.44 7.98
CA ILE A 101 20.50 -11.91 6.74
C ILE A 101 19.72 -11.42 5.51
N GLN A 102 20.44 -11.23 4.40
CA GLN A 102 20.11 -10.43 3.22
C GLN A 102 18.94 -10.94 2.34
N GLY A 103 18.03 -10.04 1.90
CA GLY A 103 17.24 -10.21 0.66
C GLY A 103 15.72 -10.08 0.71
N LEU A 104 15.14 -8.95 1.16
CA LEU A 104 13.69 -8.72 1.05
C LEU A 104 13.32 -7.81 -0.14
N PRO A 105 12.30 -8.17 -0.94
CA PRO A 105 11.77 -7.31 -1.99
C PRO A 105 11.01 -6.12 -1.40
N ARG A 106 11.04 -4.99 -2.11
CA ARG A 106 10.31 -3.77 -1.77
C ARG A 106 8.83 -3.92 -2.14
N LEU A 107 7.95 -3.55 -1.20
CA LEU A 107 6.51 -3.39 -1.44
C LEU A 107 6.24 -1.89 -1.65
N ASP A 108 5.58 -1.54 -2.75
CA ASP A 108 5.16 -0.17 -3.04
C ASP A 108 3.62 -0.10 -3.04
N HIS A 109 3.03 0.91 -2.42
CA HIS A 109 1.58 1.15 -2.39
C HIS A 109 1.28 2.49 -3.06
N HIS A 110 0.50 2.45 -4.13
CA HIS A 110 -0.01 3.63 -4.82
C HIS A 110 -1.51 3.76 -4.55
N ALA A 111 -1.94 4.90 -4.03
CA ALA A 111 -3.36 5.22 -3.87
C ALA A 111 -3.77 6.25 -4.91
N HIS A 112 -4.73 5.87 -5.73
CA HIS A 112 -5.49 6.78 -6.57
C HIS A 112 -6.94 6.78 -6.09
N ALA A 113 -7.57 7.94 -6.09
CA ALA A 113 -8.99 8.05 -5.88
C ALA A 113 -9.56 8.98 -6.95
N GLU A 114 -10.46 8.44 -7.75
CA GLU A 114 -11.21 9.19 -8.75
C GLU A 114 -12.53 9.60 -8.10
N GLY A 115 -12.70 10.91 -7.87
CA GLY A 115 -13.95 11.49 -7.44
C GLY A 115 -14.65 12.16 -8.61
N GLU A 116 -15.40 11.41 -9.42
CA GLU A 116 -16.48 12.00 -10.22
C GLU A 116 -17.65 12.29 -9.26
N PRO A 117 -18.20 13.52 -9.20
CA PRO A 117 -19.36 13.80 -8.35
C PRO A 117 -20.55 12.96 -8.84
N PRO A 118 -21.33 12.33 -7.94
CA PRO A 118 -22.47 11.53 -8.36
C PRO A 118 -23.49 12.43 -9.07
N LEU A 119 -23.73 12.15 -10.36
CA LEU A 119 -24.86 12.67 -11.09
C LEU A 119 -26.13 12.10 -10.45
N ASP A 120 -26.87 12.98 -9.78
CA ASP A 120 -28.20 12.75 -9.24
C ASP A 120 -29.11 12.01 -10.24
N ARG A 121 -29.40 10.75 -9.95
CA ARG A 121 -30.54 10.00 -10.50
C ARG A 121 -31.17 9.20 -9.38
N GLY A 122 -32.37 9.63 -9.01
CA GLY A 122 -33.16 9.07 -7.93
C GLY A 122 -33.61 7.62 -8.13
N ASP A 123 -34.02 7.06 -6.99
CA ASP A 123 -34.94 5.94 -6.74
C ASP A 123 -35.10 4.86 -7.84
N ASP A 124 -34.69 3.62 -7.55
CA ASP A 124 -35.64 2.51 -7.35
C ASP A 124 -34.95 1.22 -6.78
N ALA A 125 -35.57 0.69 -5.72
CA ALA A 125 -35.66 -0.69 -5.21
C ALA A 125 -34.57 -1.78 -5.42
N GLY A 126 -34.20 -2.43 -4.30
CA GLY A 126 -34.24 -3.90 -4.18
C GLY A 126 -32.92 -4.65 -3.88
N PRO A 127 -32.90 -5.64 -2.95
CA PRO A 127 -31.67 -6.27 -2.45
C PRO A 127 -31.28 -7.55 -3.21
N ALA A 128 -29.99 -7.89 -3.26
CA ALA A 128 -29.52 -9.19 -3.75
C ALA A 128 -28.37 -9.74 -2.90
N LEU A 129 -28.72 -10.79 -2.15
CA LEU A 129 -27.85 -11.83 -1.61
C LEU A 129 -27.42 -12.80 -2.73
N ASP A 130 -26.37 -13.57 -2.44
CA ASP A 130 -25.89 -14.79 -3.15
C ASP A 130 -25.10 -14.50 -4.46
N ARG A 131 -23.95 -15.10 -4.77
CA ARG A 131 -23.56 -16.49 -4.56
C ARG A 131 -22.07 -16.69 -4.92
N ILE A 132 -21.40 -17.51 -4.11
CA ILE A 132 -20.14 -18.19 -4.36
C ILE A 132 -20.20 -19.11 -5.59
N GLY A 133 -19.18 -19.10 -6.45
CA GLY A 133 -19.13 -19.96 -7.63
C GLY A 133 -17.70 -20.33 -8.05
N GLU A 134 -17.42 -21.64 -7.94
CA GLU A 134 -16.24 -22.35 -8.42
C GLU A 134 -16.07 -22.31 -9.96
N ALA A 135 -14.82 -22.38 -10.42
CA ALA A 135 -14.36 -23.08 -11.64
C ALA A 135 -12.81 -23.12 -11.60
N GLY A 136 -12.07 -24.21 -11.81
CA GLY A 136 -12.40 -25.49 -12.40
C GLY A 136 -11.83 -25.61 -13.82
N SER A 137 -10.54 -25.97 -13.95
CA SER A 137 -10.01 -26.98 -14.90
C SER A 137 -8.55 -27.26 -14.62
#